data_AF-A0A7S4N4Z4-F1
#
_entry.id   AF-A0A7S4N4Z4-F1
#
_cell.length_a   1.000
_cell.length_b   1.000
_cell.length_c   1.000
_cell.angle_alpha   90.00
_cell.angle_beta   90.00
_cell.angle_gamma   90.00
#
_symmetry.space_group_name_H-M   'P 1'
#
loop_
_entity.id
_entity.type
_entity.pdbx_description
1 polymer ?
#
loop_
_entity_poly.entity_id
_entity_poly.type
_entity_poly.pdbx_seq_one_letter_code
_entity_poly.pdbx_strand_id
1 'polypeptide(L)'
;MPATAEEVLHVTEEVRANNCTCPAAALAEFYDKRAPIDLFLVVSDEGENTSHKGSRFAQLFRRYTEEVHARARCVFVSFLRDGDHGTMLREMERAGIQSPQYRFDVSRPDLAKFDSLLASVLLDAQQALEQQELALASRLEGSVTLS
;
A
#
# COMPACT_ATOMS: atom_id res chain seq x y z
N MET A 1 -3.31 -11.60 8.74
CA MET A 1 -1.94 -11.05 8.59
C MET A 1 -1.18 -11.11 9.91
N PRO A 2 0.12 -11.45 9.93
CA PRO A 2 0.95 -11.33 11.13
C PRO A 2 1.05 -9.86 11.56
N ALA A 3 0.94 -9.60 12.85
CA ALA A 3 0.91 -8.27 13.47
C ALA A 3 2.18 -7.96 14.28
N THR A 4 3.01 -8.97 14.58
CA THR A 4 4.25 -8.82 15.34
C THR A 4 5.45 -9.38 14.58
N ALA A 5 6.66 -8.90 14.92
CA ALA A 5 7.88 -9.43 14.33
C ALA A 5 8.05 -10.93 14.58
N GLU A 6 7.63 -11.42 15.76
CA GLU A 6 7.64 -12.84 16.11
C GLU A 6 6.68 -13.64 15.22
N GLU A 7 5.46 -13.16 15.00
CA GLU A 7 4.52 -13.81 14.08
C GLU A 7 5.03 -13.81 12.64
N VAL A 8 5.72 -12.74 12.20
CA VAL A 8 6.36 -12.71 10.88
C VAL A 8 7.43 -13.78 10.78
N LEU A 9 8.33 -13.86 11.77
CA LEU A 9 9.40 -14.88 11.79
C LEU A 9 8.80 -16.29 11.75
N HIS A 10 7.79 -16.54 12.56
CA HIS A 10 7.10 -17.84 12.58
C HIS A 10 6.49 -18.20 11.21
N VAL A 11 5.82 -17.25 10.55
CA VAL A 11 5.29 -17.45 9.19
C VAL A 11 6.41 -17.75 8.20
N THR A 12 7.56 -17.07 8.29
CA THR A 12 8.68 -17.31 7.37
C THR A 12 9.37 -18.67 7.57
N GLU A 13 9.30 -19.23 8.77
CA GLU A 13 9.83 -20.55 9.08
C GLU A 13 8.89 -21.68 8.62
N GLU A 14 7.58 -21.51 8.80
CA GLU A 14 6.57 -22.54 8.55
C GLU A 14 6.05 -22.55 7.10
N VAL A 15 6.03 -21.39 6.42
CA VAL A 15 5.42 -21.27 5.09
C VAL A 15 6.48 -21.26 3.99
N ARG A 16 6.54 -22.36 3.24
CA ARG A 16 7.30 -22.43 1.98
C ARG A 16 6.59 -21.62 0.91
N ALA A 17 7.27 -20.62 0.34
CA ALA A 17 6.78 -19.93 -0.86
C ALA A 17 6.61 -20.95 -2.01
N ASN A 18 5.42 -20.98 -2.59
CA ASN A 18 5.22 -21.58 -3.91
C ASN A 18 5.47 -20.50 -4.98
N ASN A 19 5.72 -20.88 -6.23
CA ASN A 19 6.05 -19.94 -7.33
C ASN A 19 4.87 -19.01 -7.75
N CYS A 20 3.95 -18.70 -6.83
CA CYS A 20 2.80 -17.84 -7.02
C CYS A 20 2.97 -16.55 -6.22
N THR A 21 2.74 -15.42 -6.88
CA THR A 21 2.76 -14.09 -6.27
C THR A 21 1.37 -13.47 -6.45
N CYS A 22 0.63 -13.34 -5.34
CA CYS A 22 -0.75 -12.85 -5.33
C CYS A 22 -0.99 -11.80 -4.23
N PRO A 23 -0.50 -10.55 -4.39
CA PRO A 23 -0.71 -9.48 -3.41
C PRO A 23 -2.19 -9.12 -3.22
N ALA A 24 -3.04 -9.41 -4.21
CA ALA A 24 -4.50 -9.29 -4.08
C ALA A 24 -5.06 -10.10 -2.90
N ALA A 25 -4.48 -11.26 -2.56
CA ALA A 25 -4.94 -12.07 -1.44
C ALA A 25 -4.70 -11.39 -0.09
N ALA A 26 -3.58 -10.67 0.04
CA ALA A 26 -3.27 -9.87 1.21
C ALA A 26 -4.27 -8.71 1.39
N LEU A 27 -4.52 -7.98 0.30
CA LEU A 27 -5.48 -6.87 0.30
C LEU A 27 -6.92 -7.33 0.57
N ALA A 28 -7.30 -8.52 0.10
CA ALA A 28 -8.63 -9.07 0.27
C ALA A 28 -9.03 -9.21 1.75
N GLU A 29 -8.08 -9.48 2.65
CA GLU A 29 -8.37 -9.54 4.09
C GLU A 29 -8.95 -8.22 4.62
N PHE A 30 -8.37 -7.09 4.22
CA PHE A 30 -8.82 -5.76 4.66
C PHE A 30 -10.07 -5.29 3.93
N TYR A 31 -10.19 -5.65 2.65
CA TYR A 31 -11.38 -5.36 1.86
C TYR A 31 -12.61 -6.12 2.39
N ASP A 32 -12.49 -7.43 2.61
CA ASP A 32 -13.58 -8.29 3.10
C ASP A 32 -14.02 -7.86 4.51
N LYS A 33 -13.09 -7.42 5.36
CA LYS A 33 -13.36 -6.88 6.70
C LYS A 33 -13.85 -5.42 6.71
N ARG A 34 -13.86 -4.74 5.55
CA ARG A 34 -14.12 -3.29 5.43
C ARG A 34 -13.27 -2.45 6.39
N ALA A 35 -12.04 -2.89 6.66
CA ALA A 35 -11.15 -2.21 7.59
C ALA A 35 -10.55 -0.97 6.91
N PRO A 36 -10.67 0.25 7.49
CA PRO A 36 -10.11 1.46 6.90
C PRO A 36 -8.60 1.54 7.17
N ILE A 37 -7.79 1.43 6.12
CA ILE A 37 -6.34 1.50 6.15
C ILE A 37 -5.91 2.71 5.31
N ASP A 38 -5.17 3.62 5.94
CA ASP A 38 -4.71 4.86 5.29
C ASP A 38 -3.58 4.63 4.30
N LEU A 39 -2.68 3.68 4.61
CA LEU A 39 -1.48 3.43 3.83
C LEU A 39 -1.17 1.94 3.72
N PHE A 40 -1.05 1.48 2.48
CA PHE A 40 -0.51 0.18 2.15
C PHE A 40 0.94 0.33 1.66
N LEU A 41 1.86 -0.31 2.37
CA LEU A 41 3.25 -0.47 1.94
C LEU A 41 3.38 -1.84 1.27
N VAL A 42 3.54 -1.86 -0.06
CA VAL A 42 3.67 -3.07 -0.84
C VAL A 42 5.14 -3.32 -1.16
N VAL A 43 5.74 -4.25 -0.43
CA VAL A 43 7.15 -4.64 -0.61
C VAL A 43 7.18 -5.86 -1.54
N SER A 44 7.68 -5.71 -2.76
CA SER A 44 7.57 -6.76 -3.78
C SER A 44 8.55 -6.55 -4.95
N ASP A 45 8.84 -7.60 -5.71
CA ASP A 45 9.43 -7.50 -7.06
C ASP A 45 8.37 -7.17 -8.14
N GLU A 46 7.13 -6.91 -7.72
CA GLU A 46 5.99 -6.53 -8.56
C GLU A 46 5.59 -7.54 -9.65
N GLY A 47 6.01 -8.80 -9.48
CA GLY A 47 5.70 -9.91 -10.37
C GLY A 47 4.36 -10.60 -10.08
N GLU A 48 3.26 -9.86 -9.89
CA GLU A 48 1.93 -10.49 -9.66
C GLU A 48 1.55 -11.39 -10.84
N ASN A 49 1.45 -12.70 -10.57
CA ASN A 49 1.20 -13.72 -11.59
C ASN A 49 -0.09 -14.52 -11.35
N THR A 50 -0.75 -14.32 -10.20
CA THR A 50 -1.96 -15.05 -9.80
C THR A 50 -3.01 -14.08 -9.26
N SER A 51 -4.29 -14.30 -9.61
CA SER A 51 -5.41 -13.50 -9.11
C SER A 51 -6.04 -14.11 -7.85
N HIS A 52 -6.55 -13.28 -6.94
CA HIS A 52 -7.37 -13.71 -5.83
C HIS A 52 -8.86 -13.54 -6.16
N LYS A 53 -9.64 -14.64 -6.15
CA LYS A 53 -11.08 -14.63 -6.49
C LYS A 53 -11.39 -13.86 -7.80
N GLY A 54 -10.53 -14.01 -8.80
CA GLY A 54 -10.65 -13.35 -10.11
C GLY A 54 -10.22 -11.87 -10.16
N SER A 55 -9.77 -11.29 -9.05
CA SER A 55 -9.23 -9.92 -9.00
C SER A 55 -7.71 -9.90 -8.84
N ARG A 56 -7.06 -9.02 -9.58
CA ARG A 56 -5.64 -8.64 -9.39
C ARG A 56 -5.52 -7.47 -8.42
N PHE A 57 -4.31 -7.21 -7.91
CA PHE A 57 -4.10 -6.20 -6.87
C PHE A 57 -4.64 -4.83 -7.25
N ALA A 58 -4.29 -4.31 -8.43
CA ALA A 58 -4.73 -2.97 -8.87
C ALA A 58 -6.26 -2.85 -8.97
N GLN A 59 -6.92 -3.90 -9.45
CA GLN A 59 -8.38 -3.94 -9.56
C GLN A 59 -9.05 -3.94 -8.18
N LEU A 60 -8.52 -4.75 -7.26
CA LEU A 60 -9.03 -4.84 -5.91
C LEU A 60 -8.75 -3.56 -5.12
N PHE A 61 -7.60 -2.93 -5.32
CA PHE A 61 -7.24 -1.67 -4.68
C PHE A 61 -8.14 -0.52 -5.14
N ARG A 62 -8.46 -0.45 -6.44
CA ARG A 62 -9.44 0.53 -6.94
C ARG A 62 -10.79 0.38 -6.24
N ARG A 63 -11.32 -0.86 -6.18
CA ARG A 63 -12.57 -1.14 -5.45
C ARG A 63 -12.46 -0.83 -3.96
N TYR A 64 -11.31 -1.09 -3.36
CA TYR A 64 -11.07 -0.73 -1.96
C TYR A 64 -11.15 0.78 -1.74
N THR A 65 -10.55 1.59 -2.61
CA THR A 65 -10.66 3.05 -2.54
C THR A 65 -12.09 3.53 -2.80
N GLU A 66 -12.82 2.93 -3.74
CA GLU A 66 -14.20 3.34 -4.06
C GLU A 66 -15.20 2.96 -2.97
N GLU A 67 -15.04 1.78 -2.36
CA GLU A 67 -16.08 1.18 -1.52
C GLU A 67 -15.73 1.11 -0.02
N VAL A 68 -14.47 1.27 0.37
CA VAL A 68 -14.02 1.12 1.76
C VAL A 68 -13.40 2.41 2.28
N HIS A 69 -12.37 2.90 1.60
CA HIS A 69 -11.61 4.04 2.09
C HIS A 69 -11.01 4.87 0.95
N ALA A 70 -11.73 5.91 0.54
CA ALA A 70 -11.35 6.78 -0.59
C ALA A 70 -10.02 7.51 -0.41
N ARG A 71 -9.52 7.64 0.82
CA ARG A 71 -8.23 8.27 1.13
C ARG A 71 -7.08 7.25 1.23
N ALA A 72 -7.33 5.96 1.00
CA ALA A 72 -6.29 4.95 1.09
C ALA A 72 -5.22 5.19 0.02
N ARG A 73 -3.96 5.12 0.46
CA ARG A 73 -2.77 5.29 -0.39
C ARG A 73 -2.02 3.98 -0.50
N CYS A 74 -1.33 3.80 -1.62
CA CYS A 74 -0.44 2.66 -1.86
C CYS A 74 0.94 3.19 -2.21
N VAL A 75 1.96 2.62 -1.59
CA VAL A 75 3.36 2.89 -1.86
C VAL A 75 4.06 1.57 -2.15
N PHE A 76 4.80 1.52 -3.26
CA PHE A 76 5.59 0.37 -3.65
C PHE A 76 7.03 0.50 -3.17
N VAL A 77 7.54 -0.57 -2.57
CA VAL A 77 8.94 -0.75 -2.22
C VAL A 77 9.46 -1.91 -3.06
N SER A 78 10.14 -1.57 -4.15
CA SER A 78 10.34 -2.46 -5.27
C SER A 78 11.78 -2.93 -5.39
N PHE A 79 11.96 -4.24 -5.50
CA PHE A 79 13.26 -4.87 -5.73
C PHE A 79 13.38 -5.27 -7.21
N LEU A 80 13.61 -4.27 -8.06
CA LEU A 80 13.60 -4.41 -9.53
C LEU A 80 15.01 -4.25 -10.12
N ARG A 81 15.24 -4.84 -11.28
CA ARG A 81 16.45 -4.58 -12.09
C ARG A 81 16.33 -3.22 -12.80
N ASP A 82 17.47 -2.64 -13.15
CA ASP A 82 17.50 -1.39 -13.90
C ASP A 82 16.68 -1.49 -15.20
N GLY A 83 15.81 -0.50 -15.41
CA GLY A 83 14.91 -0.42 -16.57
C GLY A 83 13.57 -1.16 -16.41
N ASP A 84 13.37 -1.96 -15.37
CA ASP A 84 12.05 -2.52 -15.07
C ASP A 84 11.21 -1.51 -14.24
N HIS A 85 9.98 -1.32 -14.69
CA HIS A 85 9.00 -0.45 -14.03
C HIS A 85 8.06 -1.19 -13.07
N GLY A 86 8.10 -2.52 -13.05
CA GLY A 86 7.19 -3.34 -12.24
C GLY A 86 5.82 -3.51 -12.90
N THR A 87 5.28 -4.73 -12.87
CA THR A 87 3.99 -4.99 -13.53
C THR A 87 2.82 -4.43 -12.72
N MET A 88 2.90 -4.51 -11.39
CA MET A 88 1.85 -4.00 -10.51
C MET A 88 1.69 -2.48 -10.60
N LEU A 89 2.78 -1.72 -10.58
CA LEU A 89 2.71 -0.26 -10.71
C LEU A 89 2.08 0.15 -12.05
N ARG A 90 2.46 -0.49 -13.17
CA ARG A 90 1.85 -0.24 -14.49
C ARG A 90 0.34 -0.51 -14.49
N GLU A 91 -0.10 -1.56 -13.81
CA GLU A 91 -1.53 -1.88 -13.68
C GLU A 91 -2.27 -0.88 -12.78
N MET A 92 -1.62 -0.36 -11.73
CA MET A 92 -2.15 0.72 -10.90
C MET A 92 -2.35 2.00 -11.70
N GLU A 93 -1.35 2.40 -12.49
CA GLU A 93 -1.41 3.58 -13.36
C GLU A 93 -2.53 3.44 -14.41
N ARG A 94 -2.67 2.26 -15.02
CA ARG A 94 -3.78 1.95 -15.95
C ARG A 94 -5.15 2.02 -15.30
N ALA A 95 -5.23 1.70 -14.01
CA ALA A 95 -6.45 1.85 -13.21
C ALA A 95 -6.71 3.31 -12.79
N GLY A 96 -5.85 4.27 -13.17
CA GLY A 96 -5.95 5.68 -12.81
C GLY A 96 -5.41 6.00 -11.43
N ILE A 97 -4.67 5.08 -10.81
CA ILE A 97 -4.15 5.22 -9.45
C ILE A 97 -2.65 5.55 -9.53
N GLN A 98 -2.29 6.72 -9.02
CA GLN A 98 -0.90 7.11 -8.86
C GLN A 98 -0.37 6.56 -7.54
N SER A 99 0.78 5.90 -7.56
CA SER A 99 1.40 5.30 -6.37
C SER A 99 2.90 5.54 -6.39
N PRO A 100 3.50 6.12 -5.33
CA PRO A 100 4.95 6.26 -5.23
C PRO A 100 5.66 4.89 -5.30
N GLN A 101 6.82 4.86 -5.95
CA GLN A 101 7.67 3.67 -6.06
C GLN A 101 9.09 3.98 -5.58
N TYR A 102 9.56 3.23 -4.60
CA TYR A 102 10.93 3.30 -4.09
C TYR A 102 11.70 2.07 -4.54
N ARG A 103 12.73 2.27 -5.38
CA ARG A 103 13.50 1.17 -5.96
C ARG A 103 14.75 0.85 -5.15
N PHE A 104 14.86 -0.41 -4.74
CA PHE A 104 15.99 -0.99 -4.06
C PHE A 104 16.72 -1.96 -4.99
N ASP A 105 18.06 -2.00 -4.84
CA ASP A 105 18.89 -2.90 -5.62
C ASP A 105 18.84 -4.29 -4.99
N VAL A 106 18.53 -5.30 -5.82
CA VAL A 106 18.41 -6.71 -5.41
C VAL A 106 19.75 -7.27 -4.88
N SER A 107 20.87 -6.79 -5.41
CA SER A 107 22.23 -7.23 -5.07
C SER A 107 22.86 -6.45 -3.92
N ARG A 108 22.35 -5.25 -3.63
CA ARG A 108 22.82 -4.38 -2.55
C ARG A 108 21.63 -3.68 -1.87
N PRO A 109 21.09 -4.26 -0.79
CA PRO A 109 20.10 -3.58 0.03
C PRO A 109 20.76 -2.36 0.71
N ASP A 110 20.66 -1.21 0.06
CA ASP A 110 21.23 0.05 0.54
C ASP A 110 20.35 0.61 1.65
N LEU A 111 20.83 0.53 2.89
CA LEU A 111 20.13 1.02 4.08
C LEU A 111 19.89 2.54 4.05
N ALA A 112 20.68 3.32 3.32
CA ALA A 112 20.45 4.77 3.21
C ALA A 112 19.14 5.10 2.47
N LYS A 113 18.71 4.23 1.54
CA LYS A 113 17.42 4.36 0.87
C LYS A 113 16.24 4.04 1.79
N PHE A 114 16.46 3.22 2.80
CA PHE A 114 15.44 2.90 3.80
C PHE A 114 15.13 4.12 4.68
N ASP A 115 16.16 4.83 5.14
CA ASP A 115 15.98 6.09 5.90
C ASP A 115 15.22 7.14 5.07
N SER A 116 15.54 7.23 3.77
CA SER A 116 14.85 8.14 2.84
C SER A 116 13.37 7.77 2.67
N LEU A 117 13.07 6.46 2.58
CA LEU A 117 11.70 5.95 2.53
C LEU A 117 10.94 6.24 3.83
N LEU A 118 11.55 6.03 4.98
CA LEU A 118 10.92 6.33 6.26
C LEU A 118 10.62 7.82 6.38
N ALA A 119 11.57 8.68 5.99
CA ALA A 119 11.38 10.12 6.01
C ALA A 119 10.21 10.56 5.11
N SER A 120 10.08 10.01 3.90
CA SER A 120 8.95 10.35 3.02
C SER A 120 7.62 9.83 3.53
N VAL A 121 7.57 8.59 4.06
CA VAL A 121 6.34 8.04 4.63
C VAL A 121 5.89 8.84 5.85
N LEU A 122 6.82 9.25 6.71
CA LEU A 122 6.53 10.10 7.87
C LEU A 122 6.00 11.47 7.44
N LEU A 123 6.62 12.09 6.44
CA LEU A 123 6.16 13.38 5.91
C LEU A 123 4.75 13.27 5.32
N ASP A 124 4.49 12.23 4.53
CA ASP A 124 3.18 11.96 3.93
C ASP A 124 2.10 11.67 4.98
N ALA A 125 2.48 11.05 6.10
CA ALA A 125 1.58 10.79 7.22
C ALA A 125 1.25 12.08 7.99
N GLN A 126 2.25 12.93 8.26
CA GLN A 126 2.05 14.23 8.90
C GLN A 126 1.11 15.11 8.09
N GLN A 127 1.34 15.24 6.78
CA GLN A 127 0.48 16.02 5.90
C GLN A 127 -0.97 15.50 5.86
N ALA A 128 -1.15 14.18 5.88
CA ALA A 128 -2.49 13.59 5.88
C ALA A 128 -3.26 13.85 7.18
N LEU A 129 -2.55 13.90 8.31
CA LEU A 129 -3.11 14.23 9.61
C LEU A 129 -3.51 15.71 9.67
N GLU A 130 -2.63 16.62 9.25
CA GLU A 130 -2.92 18.06 9.19
C GLU A 130 -4.14 18.35 8.30
N GLN A 131 -4.21 17.72 7.11
CA GLN A 131 -5.38 17.85 6.23
C GLN A 131 -6.67 17.35 6.87
N GLN A 132 -6.59 16.31 7.71
CA GLN A 132 -7.75 15.79 8.42
C GLN A 132 -8.21 16.75 9.52
N GLU A 133 -7.28 17.34 10.27
CA GLU A 133 -7.57 18.34 11.29
C GLU A 133 -8.21 19.60 10.68
N LEU A 134 -7.65 20.11 9.57
CA LEU A 134 -8.21 21.23 8.81
C LEU A 134 -9.62 20.92 8.27
N ALA A 135 -9.83 19.71 7.75
CA ALA A 135 -11.14 19.27 7.28
C ALA A 135 -12.17 19.14 8.43
N LEU A 136 -11.74 18.77 9.64
CA LEU A 136 -12.59 18.72 10.82
C LEU A 136 -12.94 20.13 11.34
N ALA A 137 -11.95 21.03 11.40
CA ALA A 137 -12.15 22.41 11.84
C ALA A 137 -13.14 23.16 10.93
N SER A 138 -12.96 23.06 9.61
CA SER A 138 -13.88 23.68 8.63
C SER A 138 -15.31 23.14 8.70
N ARG A 139 -15.50 21.85 9.05
CA ARG A 139 -16.83 21.26 9.27
C ARG A 139 -17.52 21.77 10.53
N LEU A 140 -16.76 22.03 11.59
CA LEU A 140 -17.30 22.58 12.84
C LEU A 140 -17.72 24.04 12.68
N GLU A 141 -16.93 24.86 11.98
CA GLU A 141 -17.25 26.27 11.71
C GLU A 141 -18.50 26.45 10.82
N GLY A 142 -18.70 25.56 9.84
CA GLY A 142 -19.89 25.55 9.00
C GLY A 142 -21.18 25.11 9.72
N SER A 143 -21.07 24.40 10.85
CA SER A 143 -22.24 23.96 11.63
C SER A 143 -22.74 25.02 12.62
N VAL A 144 -21.92 26.02 12.96
CA VAL A 144 -22.25 27.08 13.93
C VAL A 144 -22.94 28.28 13.29
N THR A 145 -22.86 28.43 11.97
CA THR A 145 -23.43 29.57 11.21
C THR A 145 -24.89 29.38 10.76
N LEU A 146 -25.55 28.28 11.11
CA LEU A 146 -26.94 27.96 10.73
C LEU A 146 -27.93 27.97 11.93
N SER A 147 -27.58 28.59 13.06
CA SER A 147 -28.47 28.76 14.23
C SER A 147 -28.86 30.21 14.42
#